data_AF-B5G9Q3-F1
#
_entry.id   AF-B5G9Q3-F1
#
_cell.length_a   1.000
_cell.length_b   1.000
_cell.length_c   1.000
_cell.angle_alpha   90.00
_cell.angle_beta   90.00
_cell.angle_gamma   90.00
#
_symmetry.space_group_name_H-M   'P 1'
#
loop_
_entity.id
_entity.type
_entity.pdbx_description
1 polymer ?
#
loop_
_entity_poly.entity_id
_entity_poly.type
_entity_poly.pdbx_seq_one_letter_code
_entity_poly.pdbx_strand_id
1 'polypeptide(L)' 'MKNVRTDVGPTEFGENLEANGWTRLERGPNIEYQKDGARYFLRSKAKTVDGWTADYYRPGAKKANIKIRLGDE' A
#
# COMPACT_ATOMS: atom_id res chain seq x y z
N MET A 1 -6.09 7.73 -11.99
CA MET A 1 -5.26 7.14 -10.92
C MET A 1 -4.03 8.01 -10.77
N LYS A 2 -3.76 8.54 -9.58
CA LYS A 2 -2.58 9.37 -9.29
C LYS A 2 -1.39 8.45 -9.01
N ASN A 3 -0.21 8.78 -9.51
CA ASN A 3 1.03 8.07 -9.17
C ASN A 3 1.89 8.96 -8.28
N VAL A 4 2.38 8.42 -7.18
CA VAL A 4 3.26 9.11 -6.21
C VAL A 4 4.47 8.22 -5.97
N ARG A 5 5.63 8.82 -5.70
CA ARG A 5 6.85 8.09 -5.31
C ARG A 5 7.32 8.62 -3.97
N THR A 6 7.85 7.73 -3.16
CA THR A 6 8.49 8.01 -1.87
C THR A 6 9.76 7.18 -1.77
N ASP A 7 10.67 7.60 -0.89
CA ASP A 7 11.87 6.87 -0.47
C ASP A 7 11.62 5.93 0.73
N VAL A 8 10.53 6.15 1.47
CA VAL A 8 10.00 5.24 2.50
C VAL A 8 9.81 3.82 1.95
N GLY A 9 10.44 2.84 2.61
CA GLY A 9 10.34 1.41 2.31
C GLY A 9 9.02 0.77 2.76
N PRO A 10 8.74 -0.49 2.37
CA PRO A 10 7.48 -1.18 2.68
C PRO A 10 7.24 -1.39 4.18
N THR A 11 8.30 -1.68 4.93
CA THR A 11 8.24 -1.93 6.38
C THR A 11 7.87 -0.65 7.12
N GLU A 12 8.64 0.43 6.93
CA GLU A 12 8.35 1.74 7.51
C GLU A 12 6.99 2.28 7.07
N PHE A 13 6.60 2.08 5.80
CA PHE A 13 5.28 2.47 5.32
C PHE A 13 4.15 1.76 6.08
N GLY A 14 4.30 0.46 6.33
CA GLY A 14 3.35 -0.34 7.09
C GLY A 14 3.24 0.11 8.55
N GLU A 15 4.38 0.30 9.22
CA GLU A 15 4.45 0.78 10.60
C GLU A 15 3.79 2.16 10.76
N ASN A 16 4.06 3.07 9.82
CA ASN A 16 3.43 4.39 9.79
C ASN A 16 1.90 4.28 9.63
N LEU A 17 1.39 3.36 8.82
CA LEU A 17 -0.04 3.13 8.71
C LEU A 17 -0.63 2.62 10.03
N GLU A 18 -0.02 1.61 10.64
CA GLU A 18 -0.48 1.03 11.91
C GLU A 18 -0.48 2.09 13.04
N ALA A 19 0.58 2.89 13.14
CA ALA A 19 0.67 4.00 14.09
C ALA A 19 -0.41 5.08 13.87
N ASN A 20 -0.89 5.23 12.63
CA ASN A 20 -2.00 6.14 12.28
C ASN A 20 -3.38 5.48 12.38
N GLY A 21 -3.50 4.33 13.03
CA GLY A 21 -4.77 3.64 13.29
C GLY A 21 -5.33 2.90 12.08
N TRP A 22 -4.47 2.47 11.16
CA TRP A 22 -4.85 1.52 10.12
C TRP A 22 -4.73 0.09 10.63
N THR A 23 -5.71 -0.75 10.31
CA THR A 23 -5.69 -2.16 10.68
C THR A 23 -5.00 -2.96 9.59
N ARG A 24 -3.92 -3.66 9.93
CA ARG A 24 -3.26 -4.63 9.05
C ARG A 24 -4.10 -5.90 8.93
N LEU A 25 -4.26 -6.37 7.70
CA LEU A 25 -4.95 -7.60 7.33
C LEU A 25 -4.08 -8.39 6.35
N GLU A 26 -3.74 -9.63 6.71
CA GLU A 26 -2.97 -10.49 5.83
C GLU A 26 -3.88 -11.14 4.77
N ARG A 27 -3.53 -10.97 3.50
CA ARG A 27 -4.30 -11.47 2.34
C ARG A 27 -3.40 -12.35 1.47
N GLY A 28 -2.99 -13.48 2.03
CA GLY A 28 -2.07 -14.41 1.38
C GLY A 28 -0.70 -13.76 1.15
N PRO A 29 -0.18 -13.69 -0.08
CA PRO A 29 1.12 -13.08 -0.36
C PRO A 29 1.12 -11.54 -0.31
N ASN A 30 -0.04 -10.90 -0.10
CA ASN A 30 -0.18 -9.45 -0.06
C ASN A 30 -0.61 -8.98 1.34
N ILE A 31 -0.23 -7.74 1.68
CA ILE A 31 -0.64 -7.08 2.92
C ILE A 31 -1.69 -6.03 2.56
N GLU A 32 -2.82 -6.05 3.24
CA GLU A 32 -3.87 -5.04 3.13
C GLU A 32 -3.93 -4.22 4.42
N TYR A 33 -4.10 -2.91 4.33
CA TYR A 33 -4.39 -2.05 5.47
C TYR A 33 -5.75 -1.41 5.27
N GLN A 34 -6.59 -1.37 6.29
CA GLN A 34 -7.92 -0.76 6.20
C GLN A 34 -8.16 0.26 7.30
N LYS A 35 -8.89 1.34 6.94
CA LYS A 35 -9.36 2.36 7.86
C LYS A 35 -10.57 3.07 7.27
N ASP A 36 -11.68 3.15 8.01
CA ASP A 36 -12.89 3.90 7.62
C ASP A 36 -13.41 3.56 6.20
N GLY A 37 -13.31 2.29 5.81
CA GLY A 37 -13.69 1.79 4.47
C GLY A 37 -12.67 2.08 3.36
N ALA A 38 -11.63 2.88 3.63
CA ALA A 38 -10.48 3.01 2.75
C ALA A 38 -9.51 1.85 2.96
N ARG A 39 -8.71 1.55 1.93
CA ARG A 39 -7.75 0.45 1.97
C ARG A 39 -6.46 0.74 1.20
N TYR A 40 -5.34 0.29 1.75
CA TYR A 40 -4.07 0.17 1.03
C TYR A 40 -3.78 -1.30 0.75
N PHE A 41 -3.31 -1.61 -0.45
CA PHE A 41 -2.73 -2.91 -0.78
C PHE A 41 -1.24 -2.76 -1.01
N LEU A 42 -0.45 -3.32 -0.10
CA LEU A 42 0.99 -3.48 -0.27
C LEU A 42 1.26 -4.71 -1.12
N ARG A 43 1.95 -4.48 -2.22
CA ARG A 43 2.30 -5.49 -3.21
C ARG A 43 3.80 -5.56 -3.36
N SER A 44 4.33 -6.75 -3.05
CA SER A 44 5.70 -7.13 -3.38
C SER A 44 5.83 -7.37 -4.88
N LYS A 45 7.07 -7.25 -5.36
CA LYS A 45 7.43 -7.22 -6.78
C LYS A 45 6.86 -8.40 -7.59
N ALA A 46 6.23 -8.10 -8.72
CA ALA A 46 6.11 -9.04 -9.84
C ALA A 46 7.34 -8.88 -10.74
N LYS A 47 7.88 -9.99 -11.29
CA LYS A 47 9.18 -10.16 -11.99
C LYS A 47 9.63 -9.08 -13.02
N THR A 48 8.82 -8.09 -13.38
CA THR A 48 9.03 -7.17 -14.51
C THR A 48 9.01 -5.68 -14.16
N VAL A 49 8.70 -5.27 -12.93
CA VAL A 49 8.73 -3.85 -12.49
C VAL A 49 9.43 -3.75 -11.16
N ASP A 50 10.54 -3.01 -11.09
CA ASP A 50 11.34 -2.81 -9.87
C ASP A 50 10.55 -2.10 -8.76
N GLY A 51 10.55 -2.69 -7.56
CA GLY A 51 10.13 -2.05 -6.31
C GLY A 51 8.78 -2.47 -5.72
N TRP A 52 8.61 -2.19 -4.43
CA TRP A 52 7.34 -2.33 -3.71
C TRP A 52 6.35 -1.23 -4.09
N THR A 53 5.06 -1.55 -4.05
CA THR A 53 4.01 -0.54 -4.29
C THR A 53 2.89 -0.65 -3.28
N ALA A 54 2.31 0.49 -2.93
CA ALA A 54 1.08 0.60 -2.15
C ALA A 54 -0.03 1.21 -3.01
N ASP A 55 -1.09 0.46 -3.23
CA ASP A 55 -2.26 0.95 -3.95
C ASP A 55 -3.36 1.37 -2.98
N TYR A 56 -3.70 2.66 -3.01
CA TYR A 56 -4.76 3.24 -2.19
C TYR A 56 -6.11 3.18 -2.91
N TYR A 57 -7.13 2.81 -2.17
CA TYR A 57 -8.52 2.82 -2.58
C TYR A 57 -9.31 3.62 -1.55
N ARG A 58 -10.00 4.66 -2.00
CA ARG A 58 -10.97 5.39 -1.17
C ARG A 58 -12.18 4.48 -0.86
N PRO A 59 -13.01 4.82 0.14
CA PRO A 59 -14.20 4.02 0.48
C PRO A 59 -15.08 3.73 -0.73
N GLY A 60 -15.47 2.46 -0.88
CA GLY A 60 -16.31 1.97 -1.98
C GLY A 60 -15.63 1.89 -3.35
N ALA A 61 -14.33 2.20 -3.47
CA ALA A 61 -13.65 2.19 -4.76
C ALA A 61 -13.34 0.77 -5.27
N LYS A 62 -13.77 0.49 -6.51
CA LYS A 62 -13.47 -0.75 -7.24
C LYS A 62 -12.07 -0.77 -7.87
N LYS A 63 -11.43 0.40 -8.02
CA LYS A 63 -10.10 0.57 -8.64
C LYS A 63 -9.23 1.46 -7.77
N ALA A 64 -7.91 1.29 -7.84
CA ALA A 64 -6.96 2.11 -7.09
C ALA A 64 -7.08 3.59 -7.50
N ASN A 65 -7.17 4.45 -6.52
CA ASN A 65 -7.19 5.90 -6.68
C ASN A 65 -5.77 6.45 -6.81
N ILE A 66 -4.86 5.94 -5.97
CA ILE A 66 -3.46 6.35 -5.91
C ILE A 66 -2.60 5.10 -5.93
N LYS A 67 -1.55 5.11 -6.76
CA LYS A 67 -0.47 4.13 -6.73
C LYS A 67 0.77 4.81 -6.18
N ILE A 68 1.30 4.30 -5.08
CA ILE A 68 2.49 4.81 -4.40
C ILE A 68 3.63 3.83 -4.70
N ARG A 69 4.70 4.32 -5.32
CA ARG A 69 5.96 3.58 -5.50
C ARG A 69 6.81 3.82 -4.25
N LEU A 70 7.07 2.75 -3.52
CA LEU A 70 7.84 2.78 -2.29
C LEU A 70 9.33 2.72 -2.62
N GLY A 71 10.15 3.13 -1.65
CA GLY A 71 11.59 2.94 -1.70
C GLY A 71 11.97 1.47 -1.54
N ASP A 72 13.27 1.23 -1.67
CA ASP A 72 13.87 -0.04 -1.27
C ASP A 72 13.95 -0.11 0.26
N GLU A 73 14.09 -1.32 0.81
CA GLU A 73 14.20 -1.57 2.25
C GLU A 73 15.60 -1.27 2.79
#